data_AF-A0A819Z9N6-F1
#
_entry.id   AF-A0A819Z9N6-F1
#
_cell.length_a   1.000
_cell.length_b   1.000
_cell.length_c   1.000
_cell.angle_alpha   90.00
_cell.angle_beta   90.00
_cell.angle_gamma   90.00
#
_symmetry.space_group_name_H-M   'P 1'
#
loop_
_entity.id
_entity.type
_entity.pdbx_description
1 polymer ?
#
loop_
_entity_poly.entity_id
_entity_poly.type
_entity_poly.pdbx_seq_one_letter_code
_entity_poly.pdbx_strand_id
1 'polypeptide(L)'
;MPKGYEFSLKVKQLMFHIINFVESEKNGPVIPLYNVDDRLVKMLDISERSVRRLKQELHQLRQKEINEQQQQETKEQGEMDANVRDLRSRTISLPTSKHRESSGSNPPAKILCRRHSASAPSPSRSRLAVSALISVKGYHIPSVDIWACTEEHNMDSTHFLSWLDSTCATLREEIGEKERIAICLDNATWHNKLTEESIIPKRSSTKGEIQKWLQDRKINFLEKFVKAQLLQLVCTNCPRKEYMSDRIAKKYAVEIIRLPKLHCSLNPIELLWNNLKQFVRDQNTTFRQDDVKQLIEQFLVAMDDKLASSYFHHVYEVEEMYKTADEIMEEEIEPHLQSDSEETDSDDAEENVD
;
A
#
# COMPACT_ATOMS: atom_id res chain seq x y z
N MET A 1 12.90 -19.86 4.68
CA MET A 1 13.03 -20.34 6.07
C MET A 1 13.73 -21.69 6.07
N PRO A 2 14.87 -21.81 6.74
CA PRO A 2 15.35 -23.10 7.21
C PRO A 2 14.26 -23.73 8.10
N LYS A 3 14.11 -25.05 8.05
CA LYS A 3 13.15 -25.76 8.90
C LYS A 3 13.62 -25.66 10.36
N GLY A 4 12.74 -25.24 11.28
CA GLY A 4 12.99 -25.33 12.74
C GLY A 4 13.01 -24.00 13.52
N TYR A 5 12.90 -22.84 12.87
CA TYR A 5 12.97 -21.54 13.55
C TYR A 5 11.57 -21.06 14.05
N GLU A 6 11.45 -20.81 15.35
CA GLU A 6 10.29 -20.20 16.01
C GLU A 6 10.62 -18.78 16.49
N PHE A 7 9.84 -17.80 16.03
CA PHE A 7 9.94 -16.42 16.51
C PHE A 7 9.54 -16.30 17.99
N SER A 8 10.15 -15.35 18.70
CA SER A 8 9.75 -14.98 20.05
C SER A 8 8.28 -14.56 20.10
N LEU A 9 7.64 -14.70 21.27
CA LEU A 9 6.23 -14.31 21.44
C LEU A 9 6.01 -12.82 21.14
N LYS A 10 6.99 -11.96 21.48
CA LYS A 10 6.93 -10.52 21.21
C LYS A 10 6.97 -10.23 19.72
N VAL A 11 7.88 -10.88 18.98
CA VAL A 11 7.96 -10.74 17.50
C VAL A 11 6.67 -11.22 16.84
N LYS A 12 6.13 -12.37 17.28
CA LYS A 12 4.86 -12.87 16.75
C LYS A 12 3.73 -11.86 16.98
N GLN A 13 3.63 -11.26 18.17
CA GLN A 13 2.60 -10.27 18.48
C GLN A 13 2.71 -9.03 17.57
N LEU A 14 3.92 -8.52 17.33
CA LEU A 14 4.13 -7.39 16.43
C LEU A 14 3.80 -7.74 14.98
N MET A 15 4.29 -8.88 14.50
CA MET A 15 3.97 -9.39 13.15
C MET A 15 2.47 -9.57 12.98
N PHE A 16 1.76 -10.07 14.01
CA PHE A 16 0.30 -10.15 13.99
C PHE A 16 -0.36 -8.78 13.95
N HIS A 17 0.19 -7.77 14.63
CA HIS A 17 -0.30 -6.40 14.56
C HIS A 17 -0.16 -5.83 13.16
N ILE A 18 1.01 -5.98 12.53
CA ILE A 18 1.28 -5.54 11.15
C ILE A 18 0.39 -6.30 10.16
N ILE A 19 0.25 -7.62 10.33
CA ILE A 19 -0.66 -8.44 9.50
C ILE A 19 -2.11 -7.94 9.63
N ASN A 20 -2.60 -7.73 10.85
CA ASN A 20 -3.95 -7.23 11.07
C ASN A 20 -4.15 -5.82 10.49
N PHE A 21 -3.17 -4.93 10.64
CA PHE A 21 -3.19 -3.60 10.04
C PHE A 21 -3.31 -3.70 8.53
N VAL A 22 -2.38 -4.39 7.85
CA VAL A 22 -2.37 -4.51 6.38
C VAL A 22 -3.60 -5.26 5.86
N GLU A 23 -4.11 -6.26 6.59
CA GLU A 23 -5.36 -6.95 6.25
C GLU A 23 -6.62 -6.12 6.53
N SER A 24 -6.60 -5.20 7.49
CA SER A 24 -7.74 -4.28 7.72
C SER A 24 -7.92 -3.32 6.53
N GLU A 25 -6.81 -2.96 5.86
CA GLU A 25 -6.85 -2.15 4.65
C GLU A 25 -7.41 -2.92 3.42
N LYS A 26 -7.55 -4.25 3.50
CA LYS A 26 -7.98 -5.14 2.39
C LYS A 26 -9.42 -4.89 1.94
N ASN A 27 -10.30 -4.49 2.86
CA ASN A 27 -11.67 -4.10 2.57
C ASN A 27 -11.80 -2.57 2.38
N GLY A 28 -10.70 -1.84 2.51
CA GLY A 28 -10.60 -0.43 2.20
C GLY A 28 -10.48 -0.18 0.69
N PRO A 29 -10.76 1.04 0.22
CA PRO A 29 -10.73 1.38 -1.20
C PRO A 29 -9.32 1.46 -1.82
N VAL A 30 -8.26 1.18 -1.07
CA VAL A 30 -6.86 1.60 -1.36
C VAL A 30 -6.02 0.51 -2.01
N ILE A 31 -6.30 -0.78 -1.80
CA ILE A 31 -5.35 -1.85 -2.17
C ILE A 31 -6.03 -2.96 -2.98
N PRO A 32 -5.51 -3.30 -4.18
CA PRO A 32 -5.91 -4.51 -4.86
C PRO A 32 -5.55 -5.74 -4.03
N LEU A 33 -6.50 -6.67 -3.86
CA LEU A 33 -6.39 -7.87 -3.02
C LEU A 33 -5.10 -8.69 -3.21
N TYR A 34 -4.46 -8.60 -4.38
CA TYR A 34 -3.24 -9.32 -4.75
C TYR A 34 -1.93 -8.67 -4.27
N ASN A 35 -1.94 -7.41 -3.80
CA ASN A 35 -0.71 -6.71 -3.35
C ASN A 35 -0.46 -6.80 -1.83
N VAL A 36 -1.40 -7.37 -1.06
CA VAL A 36 -1.33 -7.41 0.42
C VAL A 36 -0.20 -8.32 0.89
N ASP A 37 -0.07 -9.51 0.30
CA ASP A 37 0.96 -10.48 0.68
C ASP A 37 2.36 -10.00 0.27
N ASP A 38 2.50 -9.42 -0.92
CA ASP A 38 3.75 -8.82 -1.38
C ASP A 38 4.18 -7.63 -0.49
N ARG A 39 3.22 -6.83 -0.01
CA ARG A 39 3.48 -5.76 0.97
C ARG A 39 3.96 -6.33 2.29
N LEU A 40 3.32 -7.37 2.81
CA LEU A 40 3.74 -8.03 4.05
C LEU A 40 5.13 -8.67 3.94
N VAL A 41 5.42 -9.31 2.81
CA VAL A 41 6.76 -9.85 2.51
C VAL A 41 7.81 -8.76 2.56
N LYS A 42 7.49 -7.56 2.05
CA LYS A 42 8.42 -6.42 2.03
C LYS A 42 8.51 -5.69 3.36
N MET A 43 7.40 -5.52 4.07
CA MET A 43 7.35 -4.84 5.36
C MET A 43 8.01 -5.62 6.49
N LEU A 44 7.92 -6.95 6.44
CA LEU A 44 8.49 -7.82 7.46
C LEU A 44 9.84 -8.41 7.03
N ASP A 45 10.30 -8.10 5.81
CA ASP A 45 11.44 -8.71 5.12
C ASP A 45 11.55 -10.24 5.27
N ILE A 46 10.41 -10.94 5.26
CA ILE A 46 10.34 -12.40 5.40
C ILE A 46 9.78 -13.04 4.13
N SER A 47 10.12 -14.32 3.93
CA SER A 47 9.63 -15.06 2.76
C SER A 47 8.09 -15.16 2.74
N GLU A 48 7.51 -15.22 1.54
CA GLU A 48 6.06 -15.41 1.34
C GLU A 48 5.50 -16.62 2.12
N ARG A 49 6.29 -17.71 2.20
CA ARG A 49 5.92 -18.90 3.00
C ARG A 49 5.80 -18.58 4.49
N SER A 50 6.64 -17.69 5.00
CA SER A 50 6.64 -17.23 6.40
C SER A 50 5.42 -16.38 6.70
N VAL A 51 5.08 -15.44 5.81
CA VAL A 51 3.85 -14.65 5.89
C VAL A 51 2.62 -15.58 5.94
N ARG A 52 2.55 -16.57 5.05
CA ARG A 52 1.45 -17.56 5.04
C ARG A 52 1.36 -18.36 6.34
N ARG A 53 2.51 -18.80 6.90
CA ARG A 53 2.56 -19.51 8.18
C ARG A 53 2.05 -18.64 9.33
N LEU A 54 2.49 -17.40 9.42
CA LEU A 54 2.06 -16.45 10.45
C LEU A 54 0.56 -16.13 10.34
N LYS A 55 0.03 -15.97 9.12
CA LYS A 55 -1.42 -15.80 8.92
C LYS A 55 -2.22 -17.00 9.41
N GLN A 56 -1.74 -18.22 9.15
CA GLN A 56 -2.37 -19.45 9.65
C GLN A 56 -2.32 -19.53 11.17
N GLU A 57 -1.19 -19.19 11.78
CA GLU A 57 -1.02 -19.16 13.24
C GLU A 57 -1.96 -18.13 13.89
N LEU A 58 -2.02 -16.91 13.34
CA LEU A 58 -2.95 -15.86 13.78
C LEU A 58 -4.43 -16.30 13.65
N HIS A 59 -4.78 -16.99 12.58
CA HIS A 59 -6.12 -17.55 12.41
C HIS A 59 -6.42 -18.62 13.48
N GLN A 60 -5.48 -19.51 13.77
CA GLN A 60 -5.64 -20.53 14.81
C GLN A 60 -5.81 -19.92 16.20
N LEU A 61 -5.03 -18.88 16.52
CA LEU A 61 -5.16 -18.15 17.78
C LEU A 61 -6.54 -17.49 17.91
N ARG A 62 -7.02 -16.79 16.87
CA ARG A 62 -8.38 -16.23 16.87
C ARG A 62 -9.47 -17.28 17.03
N GLN A 63 -9.33 -18.43 16.36
CA GLN A 63 -10.31 -19.51 16.51
C GLN A 63 -10.30 -20.09 17.92
N LYS A 64 -9.13 -20.15 18.55
CA LYS A 64 -8.97 -20.60 19.93
C LYS A 64 -9.63 -19.62 20.91
N GLU A 65 -9.41 -18.32 20.75
CA GLU A 65 -10.07 -17.27 21.55
C GLU A 65 -11.59 -17.32 21.43
N ILE A 66 -12.13 -17.46 20.20
CA ILE A 66 -13.57 -17.58 19.96
C ILE A 66 -14.14 -18.84 20.66
N ASN A 67 -13.43 -19.97 20.55
CA ASN A 67 -13.87 -21.22 21.18
C ASN A 67 -13.81 -21.13 22.72
N GLU A 68 -12.81 -20.45 23.28
CA GLU A 68 -12.66 -20.20 24.71
C GLU A 68 -13.78 -19.28 25.24
N GLN A 69 -14.10 -18.21 24.50
CA GLN A 69 -15.23 -17.31 24.82
C GLN A 69 -16.57 -18.07 24.80
N GLN A 70 -16.83 -18.87 23.76
CA GLN A 70 -18.05 -19.67 23.68
C GLN A 70 -18.16 -20.71 24.79
N GLN A 71 -17.04 -21.33 25.20
CA GLN A 71 -17.02 -22.26 26.33
C GLN A 71 -17.29 -21.57 27.66
N GLN A 72 -16.81 -20.33 27.82
CA GLN A 72 -17.03 -19.54 29.02
C GLN A 72 -18.48 -19.07 29.12
N GLU A 73 -19.06 -18.57 28.02
CA GLU A 73 -20.48 -18.23 27.92
C GLU A 73 -21.38 -19.45 28.17
N THR A 74 -21.01 -20.64 27.67
CA THR A 74 -21.78 -21.87 27.89
C THR A 74 -21.69 -22.35 29.34
N LYS A 75 -20.55 -22.15 30.01
CA LYS A 75 -20.39 -22.45 31.44
C LYS A 75 -21.20 -21.48 32.31
N GLU A 76 -21.12 -20.19 32.03
CA GLU A 76 -21.90 -19.16 32.73
C GLU A 76 -23.41 -19.39 32.56
N GLN A 77 -23.85 -19.72 31.34
CA GLN A 77 -25.25 -20.09 31.06
C GLN A 77 -25.67 -21.38 31.77
N GLY A 78 -24.80 -22.39 31.81
CA GLY A 78 -25.05 -23.65 32.51
C GLY A 78 -25.13 -23.50 34.04
N GLU A 79 -24.31 -22.64 34.63
CA GLU A 79 -24.38 -22.28 36.05
C GLU A 79 -25.64 -21.49 36.36
N MET A 80 -26.04 -20.55 35.49
CA MET A 80 -27.29 -19.83 35.60
C MET A 80 -28.50 -20.78 35.55
N ASP A 81 -28.52 -21.72 34.60
CA ASP A 81 -29.59 -22.71 34.43
C ASP A 81 -29.64 -23.71 35.60
N ALA A 82 -28.49 -24.07 36.18
CA ALA A 82 -28.40 -24.90 37.38
C ALA A 82 -28.95 -24.16 38.62
N ASN A 83 -28.63 -22.87 38.77
CA ASN A 83 -29.18 -22.02 39.83
C ASN A 83 -30.70 -21.85 39.69
N VAL A 84 -31.20 -21.66 38.47
CA VAL A 84 -32.65 -21.58 38.18
C VAL A 84 -33.34 -22.92 38.46
N ARG A 85 -32.69 -24.06 38.20
CA ARG A 85 -33.22 -25.39 38.57
C ARG A 85 -33.24 -25.62 40.08
N ASP A 86 -32.23 -25.19 40.83
CA ASP A 86 -32.22 -25.28 42.32
C ASP A 86 -33.27 -24.36 42.96
N LEU A 87 -33.50 -23.17 42.38
CA LEU A 87 -34.60 -22.28 42.79
C LEU A 87 -35.98 -22.89 42.52
N ARG A 88 -36.13 -23.61 41.40
CA ARG A 88 -37.38 -24.30 41.03
C ARG A 88 -37.63 -25.57 41.84
N SER A 89 -36.60 -26.33 42.22
CA SER A 89 -36.74 -27.53 43.07
C SER A 89 -37.16 -27.18 44.51
N ARG A 90 -36.85 -25.96 44.99
CA ARG A 90 -37.27 -25.43 46.29
C ARG A 90 -38.70 -24.87 46.31
N THR A 91 -39.34 -24.70 45.15
CA THR A 91 -40.67 -24.10 45.03
C THR A 91 -41.68 -25.15 44.58
N ILE A 92 -42.13 -26.01 45.48
CA ILE A 92 -43.35 -26.79 45.28
C ILE A 92 -44.51 -26.01 45.90
N SER A 93 -45.42 -25.51 45.06
CA SER A 93 -46.87 -25.77 45.17
C SER A 93 -47.74 -24.78 44.38
N LEU A 94 -48.71 -25.38 43.68
CA LEU A 94 -50.06 -24.91 43.33
C LEU A 94 -50.36 -24.35 41.93
N PRO A 95 -51.58 -24.64 41.40
CA PRO A 95 -51.84 -24.75 39.98
C PRO A 95 -52.82 -23.69 39.47
N THR A 96 -52.76 -23.45 38.16
CA THR A 96 -53.82 -22.86 37.32
C THR A 96 -53.31 -22.93 35.88
N SER A 97 -54.08 -22.90 34.81
CA SER A 97 -55.48 -23.09 34.47
C SER A 97 -55.47 -22.91 32.95
N LYS A 98 -56.19 -23.75 32.19
CA LYS A 98 -56.22 -23.65 30.73
C LYS A 98 -57.03 -22.41 30.33
N HIS A 99 -56.46 -21.54 29.49
CA HIS A 99 -57.25 -20.82 28.49
C HIS A 99 -56.46 -20.68 27.18
N ARG A 100 -57.21 -20.91 26.11
CA ARG A 100 -56.82 -21.00 24.71
C ARG A 100 -57.44 -19.77 24.03
N GLU A 101 -56.66 -18.98 23.32
CA GLU A 101 -57.21 -18.08 22.30
C GLU A 101 -56.16 -17.80 21.22
N SER A 102 -56.67 -17.64 20.00
CA SER A 102 -55.99 -17.72 18.73
C SER A 102 -56.14 -16.43 17.93
N SER A 103 -55.04 -15.90 17.42
CA SER A 103 -54.94 -15.05 16.21
C SER A 103 -53.43 -14.89 15.94
N GLY A 104 -52.85 -15.00 14.75
CA GLY A 104 -53.37 -14.89 13.39
C GLY A 104 -52.72 -13.68 12.70
N SER A 105 -51.47 -13.80 12.25
CA SER A 105 -50.92 -13.08 11.07
C SER A 105 -49.44 -13.42 10.83
N ASN A 106 -49.13 -13.71 9.57
CA ASN A 106 -47.83 -14.13 9.00
C ASN A 106 -46.91 -12.91 8.71
N PRO A 107 -45.59 -13.14 8.47
CA PRO A 107 -44.54 -12.11 8.48
C PRO A 107 -44.39 -11.40 7.11
N PRO A 108 -43.84 -10.16 7.05
CA PRO A 108 -43.39 -9.61 5.78
C PRO A 108 -42.00 -10.12 5.41
N ALA A 109 -41.85 -10.31 4.10
CA ALA A 109 -40.85 -11.09 3.43
C ALA A 109 -39.51 -10.39 3.23
N LYS A 110 -38.49 -11.23 3.01
CA LYS A 110 -37.20 -10.91 2.38
C LYS A 110 -37.40 -10.09 1.10
N ILE A 111 -36.81 -8.90 1.01
CA ILE A 111 -36.57 -8.25 -0.28
C ILE A 111 -35.16 -8.60 -0.74
N LEU A 112 -35.12 -9.65 -1.54
CA LEU A 112 -34.03 -10.03 -2.43
C LEU A 112 -34.07 -9.08 -3.64
N CYS A 113 -33.17 -8.08 -3.69
CA CYS A 113 -32.99 -7.34 -4.94
C CYS A 113 -32.03 -8.12 -5.86
N ARG A 114 -32.61 -8.96 -6.72
CA ARG A 114 -31.92 -9.58 -7.87
C ARG A 114 -31.46 -8.49 -8.82
N ARG A 115 -30.15 -8.46 -9.09
CA ARG A 115 -29.55 -7.81 -10.26
C ARG A 115 -30.27 -8.30 -11.51
N HIS A 116 -31.01 -7.42 -12.17
CA HIS A 116 -31.38 -7.62 -13.56
C HIS A 116 -30.23 -7.11 -14.42
N SER A 117 -29.53 -8.07 -15.03
CA SER A 117 -28.66 -7.85 -16.18
C SER A 117 -29.55 -7.42 -17.35
N ALA A 118 -29.60 -6.12 -17.63
CA ALA A 118 -30.03 -5.59 -18.91
C ALA A 118 -28.81 -4.91 -19.53
N SER A 119 -28.29 -5.54 -20.59
CA SER A 119 -27.19 -5.06 -21.41
C SER A 119 -27.63 -3.82 -22.20
N ALA A 120 -27.49 -2.64 -21.59
CA ALA A 120 -27.38 -1.40 -22.36
C ALA A 120 -25.92 -1.24 -22.81
N PRO A 121 -25.65 -0.80 -24.05
CA PRO A 121 -24.30 -0.48 -24.47
C PRO A 121 -23.77 0.61 -23.52
N SER A 122 -22.71 0.28 -22.79
CA SER A 122 -22.13 1.20 -21.81
C SER A 122 -21.62 2.43 -22.55
N PRO A 123 -22.02 3.66 -22.19
CA PRO A 123 -21.38 4.85 -22.73
C PRO A 123 -19.90 4.78 -22.38
N SER A 124 -19.03 5.14 -23.33
CA SER A 124 -17.59 5.29 -23.12
C SER A 124 -17.34 5.95 -21.77
N ARG A 125 -16.76 5.22 -20.81
CA ARG A 125 -16.53 5.71 -19.45
C ARG A 125 -15.39 6.72 -19.51
N SER A 126 -15.73 7.98 -19.72
CA SER A 126 -14.79 9.09 -19.66
C SER A 126 -14.29 9.26 -18.22
N ARG A 127 -12.98 9.32 -18.03
CA ARG A 127 -12.35 9.45 -16.71
C ARG A 127 -11.79 10.85 -16.53
N LEU A 128 -11.81 11.36 -15.30
CA LEU A 128 -11.06 12.54 -14.89
C LEU A 128 -9.82 12.08 -14.12
N ALA A 129 -8.69 12.73 -14.40
CA ALA A 129 -7.49 12.60 -13.61
C ALA A 129 -7.23 13.91 -12.86
N VAL A 130 -6.62 13.78 -11.68
CA VAL A 130 -6.31 14.89 -10.78
C VAL A 130 -4.86 14.75 -10.33
N SER A 131 -4.07 15.80 -10.53
CA SER A 131 -2.75 15.98 -9.92
C SER A 131 -2.84 17.10 -8.90
N ALA A 132 -2.29 16.91 -7.70
CA ALA A 132 -2.31 17.92 -6.65
C ALA A 132 -1.15 17.71 -5.68
N LEU A 133 -0.74 18.79 -5.01
CA LEU A 133 0.10 18.73 -3.82
C LEU A 133 -0.72 18.98 -2.55
N ILE A 134 -0.24 18.41 -1.46
CA ILE A 134 -0.85 18.53 -0.14
C ILE A 134 0.19 18.90 0.90
N SER A 135 -0.25 19.56 1.96
CA SER A 135 0.53 19.84 3.15
C SER A 135 -0.35 19.67 4.38
N VAL A 136 0.21 19.89 5.58
CA VAL A 136 -0.57 19.94 6.83
C VAL A 136 -1.67 21.01 6.80
N LYS A 137 -1.60 21.99 5.88
CA LYS A 137 -2.62 23.03 5.67
C LYS A 137 -3.70 22.64 4.65
N GLY A 138 -3.67 21.41 4.11
CA GLY A 138 -4.58 20.96 3.06
C GLY A 138 -3.95 20.99 1.66
N TYR A 139 -4.80 21.04 0.64
CA TYR A 139 -4.36 21.07 -0.75
C TYR A 139 -3.70 22.40 -1.10
N HIS A 140 -2.60 22.32 -1.84
CA HIS A 140 -2.03 23.48 -2.51
C HIS A 140 -2.82 23.74 -3.81
N ILE A 141 -3.90 24.50 -3.68
CA ILE A 141 -4.86 24.80 -4.76
C ILE A 141 -4.20 25.27 -6.06
N PRO A 142 -3.16 26.14 -6.05
CA PRO A 142 -2.50 26.58 -7.28
C PRO A 142 -1.82 25.46 -8.08
N SER A 143 -1.48 24.34 -7.44
CA SER A 143 -0.91 23.15 -8.13
C SER A 143 -1.96 22.14 -8.59
N VAL A 144 -3.24 22.36 -8.33
CA VAL A 144 -4.28 21.41 -8.72
C VAL A 144 -4.45 21.45 -10.23
N ASP A 145 -4.33 20.29 -10.86
CA ASP A 145 -4.59 20.10 -12.29
C ASP A 145 -5.62 18.99 -12.47
N ILE A 146 -6.71 19.29 -13.19
CA ILE A 146 -7.84 18.37 -13.42
C ILE A 146 -8.13 18.33 -14.92
N TRP A 147 -7.98 17.14 -15.53
CA TRP A 147 -8.19 16.96 -16.96
C TRP A 147 -8.95 15.67 -17.29
N ALA A 148 -9.60 15.65 -18.45
CA ALA A 148 -10.27 14.47 -18.97
C ALA A 148 -9.28 13.54 -19.67
N CYS A 149 -9.32 12.25 -19.33
CA CYS A 149 -8.56 11.21 -20.01
C CYS A 149 -9.30 10.82 -21.30
N THR A 150 -8.75 11.20 -22.45
CA THR A 150 -9.37 10.99 -23.76
C THR A 150 -9.06 9.62 -24.39
N GLU A 151 -8.02 8.91 -23.92
CA GLU A 151 -7.66 7.54 -24.34
C GLU A 151 -7.16 6.69 -23.15
N GLU A 152 -6.91 5.39 -23.38
CA GLU A 152 -6.54 4.39 -22.35
C GLU A 152 -5.22 4.66 -21.59
N HIS A 153 -4.53 5.78 -21.87
CA HIS A 153 -3.29 6.16 -21.19
C HIS A 153 -3.48 7.38 -20.27
N ASN A 154 -3.75 7.03 -19.01
CA ASN A 154 -3.55 7.85 -17.81
C ASN A 154 -2.12 8.44 -17.78
N MET A 155 -1.96 9.72 -17.41
CA MET A 155 -0.69 10.44 -17.14
C MET A 155 0.58 9.91 -17.83
N ASP A 156 1.08 10.64 -18.82
CA ASP A 156 2.42 10.42 -19.33
C ASP A 156 3.48 11.23 -18.54
N SER A 157 4.75 10.84 -18.66
CA SER A 157 5.84 11.53 -17.97
C SER A 157 6.05 12.97 -18.46
N THR A 158 5.59 13.33 -19.66
CA THR A 158 5.76 14.68 -20.21
C THR A 158 4.82 15.64 -19.50
N HIS A 159 3.55 15.27 -19.36
CA HIS A 159 2.54 16.03 -18.63
C HIS A 159 2.97 16.22 -17.17
N PHE A 160 3.38 15.14 -16.50
CA PHE A 160 3.85 15.20 -15.12
C PHE A 160 5.05 16.15 -14.95
N LEU A 161 6.06 16.07 -15.82
CA LEU A 161 7.26 16.91 -15.72
C LEU A 161 6.94 18.40 -15.99
N SER A 162 6.03 18.69 -16.92
CA SER A 162 5.55 20.06 -17.16
C SER A 162 4.77 20.61 -15.95
N TRP A 163 3.89 19.79 -15.38
CA TRP A 163 3.14 20.14 -14.17
C TRP A 163 4.08 20.38 -12.99
N LEU A 164 5.09 19.51 -12.80
CA LEU A 164 6.07 19.63 -11.72
C LEU A 164 6.93 20.90 -11.86
N ASP A 165 7.37 21.25 -13.08
CA ASP A 165 8.16 22.45 -13.34
C ASP A 165 7.37 23.72 -12.98
N SER A 166 6.13 23.83 -13.47
CA SER A 166 5.21 24.93 -13.12
C SER A 166 4.96 24.99 -11.61
N THR A 167 4.67 23.85 -10.99
CA THR A 167 4.40 23.76 -9.56
C THR A 167 5.59 24.18 -8.71
N CYS A 168 6.81 23.75 -9.07
CA CYS A 168 8.02 24.14 -8.34
C CYS A 168 8.30 25.65 -8.45
N ALA A 169 8.02 26.26 -9.61
CA ALA A 169 8.12 27.70 -9.79
C ALA A 169 7.15 28.45 -8.86
N THR A 170 5.86 28.07 -8.88
CA THR A 170 4.83 28.65 -8.01
C THR A 170 5.18 28.50 -6.53
N LEU A 171 5.57 27.30 -6.09
CA LEU A 171 5.96 27.07 -4.70
C LEU A 171 7.13 27.94 -4.27
N ARG A 172 8.15 28.11 -5.13
CA ARG A 172 9.30 28.95 -4.80
C ARG A 172 8.92 30.42 -4.71
N GLU A 173 8.03 30.90 -5.58
CA GLU A 173 7.52 32.27 -5.53
C GLU A 173 6.72 32.52 -4.23
N GLU A 174 5.84 31.59 -3.86
CA GLU A 174 4.97 31.73 -2.68
C GLU A 174 5.71 31.60 -1.35
N ILE A 175 6.63 30.64 -1.24
CA ILE A 175 7.34 30.32 0.00
C ILE A 175 8.58 31.21 0.18
N GLY A 176 9.19 31.68 -0.91
CA GLY A 176 10.40 32.50 -0.91
C GLY A 176 11.70 31.69 -0.79
N GLU A 177 12.84 32.34 -1.00
CA GLU A 177 14.16 31.68 -1.18
C GLU A 177 14.76 31.08 0.10
N LYS A 178 14.31 31.50 1.28
CA LYS A 178 14.95 31.13 2.56
C LYS A 178 14.54 29.77 3.08
N GLU A 179 13.31 29.36 2.78
CA GLU A 179 12.76 28.12 3.30
C GLU A 179 13.13 26.93 2.43
N ARG A 180 13.30 25.78 3.10
CA ARG A 180 13.52 24.50 2.43
C ARG A 180 12.16 23.92 2.03
N ILE A 181 12.08 23.46 0.78
CA ILE A 181 10.87 22.86 0.22
C ILE A 181 11.23 21.44 -0.19
N ALA A 182 10.45 20.47 0.28
CA ALA A 182 10.56 19.08 -0.14
C ALA A 182 9.19 18.61 -0.65
N ILE A 183 9.18 17.94 -1.81
CA ILE A 183 8.01 17.28 -2.37
C ILE A 183 8.22 15.77 -2.24
N CYS A 184 7.28 15.10 -1.59
CA CYS A 184 7.27 13.65 -1.46
C CYS A 184 6.49 13.03 -2.63
N LEU A 185 7.12 12.13 -3.38
CA LEU A 185 6.52 11.40 -4.49
C LEU A 185 6.42 9.90 -4.18
N ASP A 186 5.36 9.26 -4.69
CA ASP A 186 5.26 7.81 -4.71
C ASP A 186 6.13 7.21 -5.84
N ASN A 187 6.17 5.88 -5.92
CA ASN A 187 7.00 5.16 -6.88
C ASN A 187 6.32 4.88 -8.23
N ALA A 188 5.44 5.78 -8.69
CA ALA A 188 4.86 5.65 -10.02
C ALA A 188 5.93 5.70 -11.12
N THR A 189 5.68 5.03 -12.24
CA THR A 189 6.66 4.94 -13.35
C THR A 189 6.98 6.28 -13.96
N TRP A 190 5.97 7.16 -14.10
CA TRP A 190 6.12 8.50 -14.66
C TRP A 190 6.88 9.48 -13.75
N HIS A 191 6.85 9.29 -12.41
CA HIS A 191 7.68 10.07 -11.47
C HIS A 191 9.18 9.72 -11.55
N ASN A 192 9.49 8.54 -12.08
CA ASN A 192 10.81 7.92 -12.06
C ASN A 192 11.47 7.84 -13.44
N LYS A 193 11.12 8.79 -14.33
CA LYS A 193 11.81 8.94 -15.63
C LYS A 193 13.27 9.34 -15.39
N LEU A 194 14.19 8.47 -15.81
CA LEU A 194 15.63 8.73 -15.74
C LEU A 194 16.04 9.79 -16.77
N THR A 195 17.12 10.50 -16.46
CA THR A 195 17.80 11.36 -17.44
C THR A 195 18.50 10.50 -18.48
N GLU A 196 18.75 11.04 -19.68
CA GLU A 196 19.41 10.30 -20.77
C GLU A 196 20.78 9.74 -20.35
N GLU A 197 21.51 10.50 -19.53
CA GLU A 197 22.82 10.12 -19.01
C GLU A 197 22.75 9.03 -17.93
N SER A 198 21.57 8.77 -17.37
CA SER A 198 21.34 7.74 -16.35
C SER A 198 20.73 6.46 -16.93
N ILE A 199 20.31 6.46 -18.20
CA ILE A 199 19.74 5.28 -18.85
C ILE A 199 20.85 4.26 -19.14
N ILE A 200 20.61 3.02 -18.75
CA ILE A 200 21.50 1.88 -19.00
C ILE A 200 20.80 0.80 -19.86
N PRO A 201 21.54 0.07 -20.70
CA PRO A 201 21.04 -1.12 -21.38
C PRO A 201 20.50 -2.15 -20.40
N LYS A 202 19.40 -2.82 -20.76
CA LYS A 202 18.77 -3.87 -19.95
C LYS A 202 19.12 -5.25 -20.49
N ARG A 203 18.78 -6.31 -19.75
CA ARG A 203 18.90 -7.70 -20.24
C ARG A 203 18.15 -7.94 -21.56
N SER A 204 17.09 -7.18 -21.81
CA SER A 204 16.31 -7.20 -23.04
C SER A 204 16.97 -6.46 -24.22
N SER A 205 17.91 -5.54 -23.96
CA SER A 205 18.62 -4.77 -25.01
C SER A 205 19.40 -5.69 -25.94
N THR A 206 19.55 -5.31 -27.20
CA THR A 206 20.35 -6.10 -28.16
C THR A 206 21.84 -6.01 -27.85
N LYS A 207 22.65 -6.96 -28.35
CA LYS A 207 24.11 -6.91 -28.15
C LYS A 207 24.70 -5.61 -28.72
N GLY A 208 24.22 -5.19 -29.89
CA GLY A 208 24.65 -3.94 -30.54
C GLY A 208 24.30 -2.69 -29.74
N GLU A 209 23.11 -2.62 -29.14
CA GLU A 209 22.73 -1.50 -28.24
C GLU A 209 23.66 -1.40 -27.02
N ILE A 210 24.00 -2.54 -26.43
CA ILE A 210 24.92 -2.59 -25.28
C ILE A 210 26.32 -2.12 -25.69
N GLN A 211 26.82 -2.60 -26.83
CA GLN A 211 28.12 -2.19 -27.38
C GLN A 211 28.15 -0.69 -27.68
N LYS A 212 27.09 -0.16 -28.31
CA LYS A 212 26.96 1.27 -28.58
C LYS A 212 27.01 2.10 -27.30
N TRP A 213 26.26 1.72 -26.27
CA TRP A 213 26.29 2.43 -24.98
C TRP A 213 27.69 2.42 -24.34
N LEU A 214 28.42 1.30 -24.42
CA LEU A 214 29.80 1.21 -23.92
C LEU A 214 30.75 2.10 -24.74
N GLN A 215 30.60 2.12 -26.07
CA GLN A 215 31.39 2.98 -26.98
C GLN A 215 31.14 4.47 -26.71
N ASP A 216 29.87 4.87 -26.62
CA ASP A 216 29.46 6.26 -26.35
C ASP A 216 30.06 6.77 -25.02
N ARG A 217 30.27 5.87 -24.06
CA ARG A 217 30.91 6.16 -22.76
C ARG A 217 32.40 5.88 -22.70
N LYS A 218 33.02 5.52 -23.82
CA LYS A 218 34.45 5.22 -23.94
C LYS A 218 34.92 4.09 -23.00
N ILE A 219 34.06 3.10 -22.78
CA ILE A 219 34.37 1.90 -22.00
C ILE A 219 34.88 0.82 -22.96
N ASN A 220 36.10 0.32 -22.69
CA ASN A 220 36.73 -0.70 -23.53
C ASN A 220 36.04 -2.07 -23.35
N PHE A 221 35.82 -2.77 -24.45
CA PHE A 221 35.38 -4.17 -24.47
C PHE A 221 35.95 -4.89 -25.69
N LEU A 222 36.06 -6.22 -25.62
CA LEU A 222 36.47 -7.02 -26.78
C LEU A 222 35.23 -7.36 -27.62
N GLU A 223 35.38 -7.34 -28.95
CA GLU A 223 34.28 -7.64 -29.88
C GLU A 223 33.68 -9.05 -29.68
N LYS A 224 34.55 -10.00 -29.28
CA LYS A 224 34.18 -11.37 -28.95
C LYS A 224 33.39 -11.54 -27.65
N PHE A 225 33.23 -10.49 -26.83
CA PHE A 225 32.49 -10.58 -25.57
C PHE A 225 31.05 -11.02 -25.80
N VAL A 226 30.59 -11.95 -24.97
CA VAL A 226 29.18 -12.37 -24.96
C VAL A 226 28.32 -11.32 -24.27
N LYS A 227 27.01 -11.33 -24.53
CA LYS A 227 26.06 -10.35 -23.99
C LYS A 227 26.13 -10.24 -22.46
N ALA A 228 26.35 -11.36 -21.76
CA ALA A 228 26.48 -11.39 -20.31
C ALA A 228 27.70 -10.59 -19.81
N GLN A 229 28.87 -10.76 -20.44
CA GLN A 229 30.10 -10.02 -20.13
C GLN A 229 29.93 -8.52 -20.41
N LEU A 230 29.27 -8.16 -21.50
CA LEU A 230 28.98 -6.76 -21.83
C LEU A 230 28.02 -6.12 -20.80
N LEU A 231 26.99 -6.84 -20.35
CA LEU A 231 26.10 -6.36 -19.30
C LEU A 231 26.80 -6.24 -17.94
N GLN A 232 27.74 -7.13 -17.63
CA GLN A 232 28.56 -7.01 -16.42
C GLN A 232 29.38 -5.70 -16.44
N LEU A 233 29.99 -5.37 -17.59
CA LEU A 233 30.67 -4.08 -17.76
C LEU A 233 29.72 -2.88 -17.59
N VAL A 234 28.49 -2.96 -18.13
CA VAL A 234 27.47 -1.93 -17.91
C VAL A 234 27.16 -1.77 -16.42
N CYS A 235 26.99 -2.88 -15.69
CA CYS A 235 26.71 -2.84 -14.25
C CYS A 235 27.86 -2.22 -13.45
N THR A 236 29.10 -2.63 -13.72
CA THR A 236 30.30 -2.09 -13.04
C THR A 236 30.53 -0.60 -13.33
N ASN A 237 30.09 -0.12 -14.49
CA ASN A 237 30.20 1.29 -14.90
C ASN A 237 28.84 2.01 -14.87
N CYS A 238 27.88 1.51 -14.10
CA CYS A 238 26.55 2.10 -14.03
C CYS A 238 26.65 3.51 -13.43
N PRO A 239 26.14 4.56 -14.11
CA PRO A 239 26.09 5.89 -13.53
C PRO A 239 25.16 5.92 -12.31
N ARG A 240 25.37 6.91 -11.44
CA ARG A 240 24.40 7.23 -10.38
C ARG A 240 23.07 7.57 -11.04
N LYS A 241 21.98 6.98 -10.55
CA LYS A 241 20.63 7.27 -11.04
C LYS A 241 20.29 8.74 -10.78
N GLU A 242 20.03 9.47 -11.84
CA GLU A 242 19.43 10.80 -11.81
C GLU A 242 18.07 10.74 -12.51
N TYR A 243 17.08 11.40 -11.91
CA TYR A 243 15.72 11.46 -12.43
C TYR A 243 15.42 12.86 -12.95
N MET A 244 14.58 12.92 -13.99
CA MET A 244 14.16 14.18 -14.60
C MET A 244 13.43 15.10 -13.60
N SER A 245 12.62 14.52 -12.71
CA SER A 245 11.91 15.25 -11.66
C SER A 245 12.86 15.95 -10.69
N ASP A 246 13.92 15.28 -10.25
CA ASP A 246 14.95 15.84 -9.36
C ASP A 246 15.69 16.98 -10.07
N ARG A 247 16.04 16.79 -11.34
CA ARG A 247 16.71 17.82 -12.14
C ARG A 247 15.84 19.06 -12.31
N ILE A 248 14.53 18.91 -12.49
CA ILE A 248 13.56 20.02 -12.58
C ILE A 248 13.44 20.72 -11.23
N ALA A 249 13.12 19.98 -10.16
CA ALA A 249 12.89 20.54 -8.83
C ALA A 249 14.14 21.28 -8.29
N LYS A 250 15.33 20.75 -8.56
CA LYS A 250 16.60 21.36 -8.17
C LYS A 250 16.81 22.76 -8.75
N LYS A 251 16.26 23.08 -9.93
CA LYS A 251 16.32 24.44 -10.51
C LYS A 251 15.69 25.49 -9.58
N TYR A 252 14.70 25.09 -8.80
CA TYR A 252 13.95 25.93 -7.88
C TYR A 252 14.36 25.72 -6.41
N ALA A 253 15.50 25.05 -6.18
CA ALA A 253 15.96 24.62 -4.86
C ALA A 253 14.89 23.82 -4.08
N VAL A 254 14.07 23.04 -4.80
CA VAL A 254 13.10 22.10 -4.23
C VAL A 254 13.73 20.70 -4.21
N GLU A 255 13.61 20.01 -3.08
CA GLU A 255 14.07 18.64 -2.90
C GLU A 255 12.96 17.64 -3.25
N ILE A 256 13.31 16.54 -3.92
CA ILE A 256 12.38 15.43 -4.19
C ILE A 256 12.71 14.30 -3.23
N ILE A 257 11.74 13.93 -2.40
CA ILE A 257 11.79 12.75 -1.54
C ILE A 257 10.92 11.68 -2.19
N ARG A 258 11.38 10.43 -2.19
CA ARG A 258 10.61 9.30 -2.71
C ARG A 258 10.27 8.36 -1.59
N LEU A 259 9.01 7.94 -1.53
CA LEU A 259 8.59 6.92 -0.60
C LEU A 259 9.26 5.59 -0.89
N PRO A 260 9.38 4.69 0.10
CA PRO A 260 9.73 3.30 -0.14
C PRO A 260 8.73 2.60 -1.08
N LYS A 261 9.19 1.65 -1.89
CA LYS A 261 8.32 0.91 -2.81
C LYS A 261 7.34 0.05 -2.04
N LEU A 262 6.06 0.07 -2.44
CA LEU A 262 4.95 -0.70 -1.83
C LEU A 262 4.51 -0.19 -0.44
N HIS A 263 4.95 1.00 -0.01
CA HIS A 263 4.51 1.65 1.22
C HIS A 263 3.59 2.84 0.93
N CYS A 264 2.48 2.62 0.21
CA CYS A 264 1.48 3.67 -0.04
C CYS A 264 0.83 4.21 1.24
N SER A 265 0.84 3.44 2.35
CA SER A 265 0.41 3.88 3.68
C SER A 265 1.26 5.03 4.23
N LEU A 266 2.46 5.25 3.68
CA LEU A 266 3.32 6.39 4.03
C LEU A 266 3.04 7.63 3.17
N ASN A 267 2.02 7.57 2.30
CA ASN A 267 1.64 8.69 1.46
C ASN A 267 0.34 9.34 2.00
N PRO A 268 0.40 10.54 2.61
CA PRO A 268 -0.79 11.17 3.19
C PRO A 268 -1.87 11.50 2.15
N ILE A 269 -1.50 11.64 0.87
CA ILE A 269 -2.46 11.95 -0.20
C ILE A 269 -3.41 10.80 -0.50
N GLU A 270 -3.05 9.56 -0.16
CA GLU A 270 -3.93 8.40 -0.36
C GLU A 270 -5.16 8.46 0.54
N LEU A 271 -4.99 8.91 1.79
CA LEU A 271 -6.09 9.14 2.72
C LEU A 271 -7.04 10.23 2.20
N LEU A 272 -6.45 11.28 1.61
CA LEU A 272 -7.19 12.37 1.00
C LEU A 272 -7.97 11.93 -0.24
N TRP A 273 -7.37 11.10 -1.09
CA TRP A 273 -8.05 10.53 -2.25
C TRP A 273 -9.22 9.64 -1.87
N ASN A 274 -9.13 8.89 -0.78
CA ASN A 274 -10.27 8.11 -0.30
C ASN A 274 -11.46 8.98 0.05
N ASN A 275 -11.22 10.07 0.79
CA ASN A 275 -12.28 10.97 1.22
C ASN A 275 -12.87 11.77 0.05
N LEU A 276 -12.03 12.23 -0.89
CA LEU A 276 -12.51 12.84 -2.13
C LEU A 276 -13.39 11.86 -2.94
N LYS A 277 -12.92 10.62 -3.13
CA LYS A 277 -13.69 9.58 -3.87
C LYS A 277 -15.01 9.27 -3.19
N GLN A 278 -15.05 9.22 -1.86
CA GLN A 278 -16.27 9.00 -1.09
C GLN A 278 -17.23 10.18 -1.24
N PHE A 279 -16.74 11.41 -1.06
CA PHE A 279 -17.52 12.65 -1.25
C PHE A 279 -18.16 12.73 -2.63
N VAL A 280 -17.36 12.51 -3.69
CA VAL A 280 -17.86 12.50 -5.07
C VAL A 280 -18.89 11.38 -5.26
N ARG A 281 -18.66 10.17 -4.71
CA ARG A 281 -19.60 9.06 -4.83
C ARG A 281 -20.96 9.38 -4.20
N ASP A 282 -20.97 10.05 -3.05
CA ASP A 282 -22.19 10.34 -2.30
C ASP A 282 -23.01 11.47 -2.92
N GLN A 283 -22.36 12.38 -3.65
CA GLN A 283 -23.00 13.58 -4.22
C GLN A 283 -23.21 13.53 -5.73
N ASN A 284 -22.49 12.65 -6.44
CA ASN A 284 -22.60 12.53 -7.88
C ASN A 284 -23.93 11.87 -8.27
N THR A 285 -24.91 12.70 -8.59
CA THR A 285 -26.26 12.27 -9.01
C THR A 285 -26.44 12.28 -10.53
N THR A 286 -25.65 13.08 -11.26
CA THR A 286 -25.82 13.33 -12.70
C THR A 286 -24.88 12.50 -13.58
N PHE A 287 -23.77 12.00 -13.01
CA PHE A 287 -22.71 11.26 -13.70
C PHE A 287 -22.06 12.01 -14.87
N ARG A 288 -22.20 13.35 -14.91
CA ARG A 288 -21.55 14.21 -15.92
C ARG A 288 -20.15 14.62 -15.44
N GLN A 289 -19.19 14.66 -16.35
CA GLN A 289 -17.80 15.02 -15.99
C GLN A 289 -17.69 16.44 -15.43
N ASP A 290 -18.40 17.41 -16.00
CA ASP A 290 -18.36 18.80 -15.52
C ASP A 290 -18.84 18.90 -14.07
N ASP A 291 -19.91 18.17 -13.72
CA ASP A 291 -20.46 18.15 -12.37
C ASP A 291 -19.49 17.46 -11.41
N VAL A 292 -18.84 16.37 -11.84
CA VAL A 292 -17.78 15.72 -11.05
C VAL A 292 -16.59 16.66 -10.84
N LYS A 293 -16.17 17.42 -11.86
CA LYS A 293 -15.10 18.40 -11.74
C LYS A 293 -15.46 19.48 -10.71
N GLN A 294 -16.69 19.99 -10.74
CA GLN A 294 -17.17 20.95 -9.75
C GLN A 294 -17.19 20.36 -8.33
N LEU A 295 -17.62 19.11 -8.16
CA LEU A 295 -17.59 18.43 -6.86
C LEU A 295 -16.14 18.27 -6.34
N ILE A 296 -15.20 17.96 -7.23
CA ILE A 296 -13.77 17.90 -6.87
C ILE A 296 -13.31 19.27 -6.39
N GLU A 297 -13.51 20.32 -7.18
CA GLU A 297 -13.09 21.69 -6.83
C GLU A 297 -13.71 22.16 -5.49
N GLN A 298 -14.99 21.87 -5.26
CA GLN A 298 -15.66 22.17 -3.99
C GLN A 298 -15.02 21.45 -2.80
N PHE A 299 -14.72 20.15 -2.95
CA PHE A 299 -14.06 19.37 -1.91
C PHE A 299 -12.66 19.88 -1.59
N LEU A 300 -11.88 20.21 -2.63
CA LEU A 300 -10.51 20.71 -2.47
C LEU A 300 -10.48 22.03 -1.68
N VAL A 301 -11.41 22.94 -1.97
CA VAL A 301 -11.53 24.26 -1.30
C VAL A 301 -12.10 24.14 0.12
N ALA A 302 -13.03 23.21 0.34
CA ALA A 302 -13.67 23.02 1.64
C ALA A 302 -12.77 22.28 2.66
N MET A 303 -11.59 21.84 2.25
CA MET A 303 -10.69 21.06 3.09
C MET A 303 -10.14 21.88 4.25
N ASP A 304 -10.37 21.40 5.47
CA ASP A 304 -9.85 22.00 6.69
C ASP A 304 -8.41 21.56 7.00
N ASP A 305 -7.63 22.45 7.60
CA ASP A 305 -6.24 22.21 7.98
C ASP A 305 -6.12 21.15 9.08
N LYS A 306 -7.09 21.08 10.00
CA LYS A 306 -7.15 20.04 11.04
C LYS A 306 -7.30 18.65 10.44
N LEU A 307 -8.15 18.52 9.43
CA LEU A 307 -8.36 17.25 8.74
C LEU A 307 -7.10 16.83 8.00
N ALA A 308 -6.49 17.74 7.25
CA ALA A 308 -5.22 17.48 6.57
C ALA A 308 -4.13 17.07 7.56
N SER A 309 -3.95 17.83 8.65
CA SER A 309 -2.99 17.53 9.72
C SER A 309 -3.20 16.14 10.33
N SER A 310 -4.46 15.70 10.50
CA SER A 310 -4.76 14.36 11.03
C SER A 310 -4.24 13.24 10.12
N TYR A 311 -4.23 13.44 8.80
CA TYR A 311 -3.68 12.45 7.86
C TYR A 311 -2.16 12.36 7.94
N PHE A 312 -1.48 13.51 8.05
CA PHE A 312 -0.03 13.53 8.26
C PHE A 312 0.35 12.88 9.60
N HIS A 313 -0.45 13.12 10.65
CA HIS A 313 -0.25 12.46 11.95
C HIS A 313 -0.41 10.94 11.85
N HIS A 314 -1.46 10.46 11.17
CA HIS A 314 -1.64 9.03 10.93
C HIS A 314 -0.46 8.41 10.18
N VAL A 315 0.05 9.07 9.13
CA VAL A 315 1.23 8.61 8.40
C VAL A 315 2.46 8.54 9.30
N TYR A 316 2.64 9.52 10.19
CA TYR A 316 3.72 9.52 11.17
C TYR A 316 3.61 8.34 12.15
N GLU A 317 2.42 8.04 12.68
CA GLU A 317 2.20 6.86 13.52
C GLU A 317 2.53 5.54 12.79
N VAL A 318 2.16 5.45 11.51
CA VAL A 318 2.48 4.30 10.66
C VAL A 318 3.99 4.20 10.43
N GLU A 319 4.69 5.32 10.26
CA GLU A 319 6.14 5.37 10.11
C GLU A 319 6.85 4.88 11.40
N GLU A 320 6.44 5.36 12.57
CA GLU A 320 7.00 4.94 13.86
C GLU A 320 6.76 3.45 14.13
N MET A 321 5.60 2.93 13.73
CA MET A 321 5.32 1.49 13.77
C MET A 321 6.31 0.70 12.90
N TYR A 322 6.66 1.19 11.71
CA TYR A 322 7.66 0.52 10.86
C TYR A 322 9.06 0.59 11.46
N LYS A 323 9.48 1.74 12.00
CA LYS A 323 10.79 1.86 12.68
C LYS A 323 10.91 0.88 13.84
N THR A 324 9.87 0.79 14.67
CA THR A 324 9.83 -0.17 15.79
C THR A 324 9.93 -1.61 15.29
N ALA A 325 9.32 -1.93 14.15
CA ALA A 325 9.41 -3.26 13.56
C ALA A 325 10.81 -3.58 13.04
N ASP A 326 11.47 -2.62 12.39
CA ASP A 326 12.83 -2.76 11.89
C ASP A 326 13.82 -2.95 13.05
N GLU A 327 13.74 -2.14 14.11
CA GLU A 327 14.59 -2.27 15.32
C GLU A 327 14.50 -3.67 15.93
N ILE A 328 13.28 -4.21 16.05
CA ILE A 328 13.05 -5.56 16.60
C ILE A 328 13.62 -6.65 15.67
N MET A 329 13.54 -6.46 14.35
CA MET A 329 14.14 -7.41 13.40
C MET A 329 15.67 -7.42 13.50
N GLU A 330 16.30 -6.24 13.60
CA GLU A 330 17.76 -6.14 13.77
C GLU A 330 18.22 -6.77 15.09
N GLU A 331 17.49 -6.55 16.20
CA GLU A 331 17.87 -7.10 17.50
C GLU A 331 17.66 -8.61 17.64
N GLU A 332 16.60 -9.19 17.03
CA GLU A 332 16.24 -10.59 17.26
C GLU A 332 16.57 -11.53 16.09
N ILE A 333 16.67 -11.04 14.85
CA ILE A 333 16.81 -11.89 13.64
C ILE A 333 18.23 -11.86 13.07
N GLU A 334 18.85 -10.68 12.93
CA GLU A 334 20.19 -10.57 12.31
C GLU A 334 21.34 -11.28 13.06
N PRO A 335 21.40 -11.29 14.42
CA PRO A 335 22.46 -12.00 15.14
C PRO A 335 22.48 -13.51 14.87
N HIS A 336 21.35 -14.08 14.47
CA HIS A 336 21.18 -15.50 14.17
C HIS A 336 21.43 -15.85 12.69
N LEU A 337 21.55 -14.85 11.80
CA LEU A 337 21.97 -15.06 10.40
C LEU A 337 23.49 -15.10 10.25
N GLN A 338 24.24 -14.44 11.14
CA GLN A 338 25.70 -14.50 11.17
C GLN A 338 26.27 -15.81 11.72
N SER A 339 25.48 -16.57 12.50
CA SER A 339 25.92 -17.89 13.00
C SER A 339 25.87 -19.02 11.96
N ASP A 340 25.15 -18.82 10.84
CA ASP A 340 25.02 -19.82 9.76
C ASP A 340 25.98 -19.56 8.58
N SER A 341 26.85 -18.54 8.64
CA SER A 341 27.84 -18.23 7.58
C SER A 341 29.23 -18.85 7.77
N GLU A 342 29.45 -19.68 8.80
CA GLU A 342 30.73 -20.38 9.02
C GLU A 342 30.73 -21.86 8.59
N GLU A 343 29.94 -22.30 7.61
CA GLU A 343 30.21 -23.53 6.82
C GLU A 343 29.54 -23.33 5.43
N THR A 344 30.18 -23.31 4.25
CA THR A 344 31.39 -23.95 3.72
C THR A 344 31.78 -23.13 2.47
N ASP A 345 32.99 -22.55 2.44
CA ASP A 345 33.61 -22.04 1.22
C ASP A 345 34.60 -23.10 0.74
N SER A 346 34.15 -23.94 -0.20
CA SER A 346 34.97 -24.86 -0.98
C SER A 346 34.09 -25.41 -2.11
N ASP A 347 34.34 -24.96 -3.33
CA ASP A 347 34.73 -25.87 -4.40
C ASP A 347 35.31 -25.07 -5.56
N ASP A 348 36.65 -25.06 -5.56
CA ASP A 348 37.50 -24.85 -6.72
C ASP A 348 37.08 -25.73 -7.89
N ALA A 349 37.05 -25.15 -9.10
CA ALA A 349 37.17 -25.92 -10.34
C ALA A 349 38.35 -25.35 -11.13
N GLU A 350 39.53 -25.87 -10.79
CA GLU A 350 40.77 -25.71 -11.53
C GLU A 350 40.69 -26.32 -12.94
N GLU A 351 41.61 -25.81 -13.74
CA GLU A 351 41.99 -26.15 -15.11
C GLU A 351 42.00 -27.64 -15.44
N ASN A 352 41.57 -27.95 -16.66
CA ASN A 352 42.28 -28.92 -17.49
C ASN A 352 42.25 -28.44 -18.94
N VAL A 353 43.39 -27.92 -19.40
CA VAL A 353 43.74 -27.75 -20.80
C VAL A 353 44.93 -28.67 -21.03
N ASP A 354 44.73 -29.70 -21.84
CA ASP A 354 45.77 -30.22 -22.75
C ASP A 354 45.60 -29.52 -24.11
#